data_AF-A0A7Z8CWX8-F1
#
_entry.id   AF-A0A7Z8CWX8-F1
#
_cell.length_a   1.000
_cell.length_b   1.000
_cell.length_c   1.000
_cell.angle_alpha   90.00
_cell.angle_beta   90.00
_cell.angle_gamma   90.00
#
_symmetry.space_group_name_H-M   'P 1'
#
loop_
_entity.id
_entity.type
_entity.pdbx_description
1 polymer ?
#
loop_
_entity_poly.entity_id
_entity_poly.type
_entity_poly.pdbx_seq_one_letter_code
_entity_poly.pdbx_strand_id
1 'polypeptide(L)' 'MARQRNPLRDKAKQIWLESNGEKPLVDIAIELDKSSSTIRKWKSTDKWDDELKGSAPLKKNQNAMTHGLFSKWLPKETVE' A
#
# COMPACT_ATOMS: atom_id res chain seq x y z
N MET A 1 15.53 3.73 22.07
CA MET A 1 14.83 2.43 22.22
C MET A 1 13.67 2.36 21.23
N ALA A 2 13.48 1.22 20.55
CA ALA A 2 12.32 1.04 19.66
C ALA A 2 11.03 1.04 20.50
N ARG A 3 10.01 1.79 20.07
CA ARG A 3 8.70 1.79 20.75
C ARG A 3 8.03 0.43 20.55
N GLN A 4 7.44 -0.13 21.61
CA GLN A 4 6.64 -1.34 21.49
C GLN A 4 5.45 -1.09 20.55
N ARG A 5 5.17 -2.08 19.71
CA ARG A 5 4.06 -2.03 18.75
C ARG A 5 2.74 -2.12 19.51
N ASN A 6 1.78 -1.28 19.13
CA ASN A 6 0.47 -1.26 19.79
C ASN A 6 -0.32 -2.52 19.38
N PRO A 7 -0.82 -3.34 20.32
CA PRO A 7 -1.56 -4.56 20.00
C PRO A 7 -2.85 -4.31 19.19
N LEU A 8 -3.45 -3.12 19.31
CA LEU A 8 -4.64 -2.74 18.53
C LEU A 8 -4.33 -2.60 17.04
N ARG A 9 -3.08 -2.30 16.68
CA ARG A 9 -2.65 -2.19 15.29
C ARG A 9 -2.71 -3.52 14.57
N ASP A 10 -2.27 -4.58 15.24
CA ASP A 10 -2.29 -5.94 14.70
C ASP A 10 -3.72 -6.47 14.62
N LYS A 11 -4.57 -6.18 15.62
CA LYS A 11 -6.02 -6.49 15.55
C LYS A 11 -6.72 -5.80 14.38
N ALA A 12 -6.48 -4.50 14.19
CA ALA A 12 -7.06 -3.75 13.07
C ALA A 12 -6.64 -4.33 11.71
N LYS A 13 -5.37 -4.74 11.61
CA LYS A 13 -4.82 -5.37 10.41
C LYS A 13 -5.51 -6.71 10.13
N GLN A 14 -5.68 -7.53 11.16
CA GLN A 14 -6.35 -8.83 11.04
C GLN A 14 -7.78 -8.69 10.53
N ILE A 15 -8.58 -7.80 11.12
CA ILE A 15 -9.97 -7.56 10.68
C ILE A 15 -10.02 -7.13 9.22
N TRP A 16 -9.09 -6.27 8.79
CA TRP A 16 -9.01 -5.80 7.42
C TRP A 16 -8.64 -6.91 6.43
N LEU A 17 -7.70 -7.80 6.80
CA LEU A 17 -7.31 -8.97 6.02
C LEU A 17 -8.42 -10.02 5.94
N GLU A 18 -9.09 -10.30 7.05
CA GLU A 18 -10.26 -11.19 7.09
C GLU A 18 -11.38 -10.70 6.19
N SER A 19 -11.50 -9.38 6.05
CA SER A 19 -12.48 -8.75 5.15
C SER A 19 -11.98 -8.60 3.70
N ASN A 20 -10.79 -9.12 3.37
CA ASN A 20 -10.16 -9.01 2.05
C ASN A 20 -10.14 -7.57 1.48
N GLY A 21 -10.05 -6.56 2.37
CA GLY A 21 -10.09 -5.15 1.99
C GLY A 21 -11.48 -4.56 1.70
N GLU A 22 -12.57 -5.30 1.85
CA GLU A 22 -13.94 -4.82 1.64
C GLU A 22 -14.46 -3.97 2.81
N LYS A 23 -14.05 -4.29 4.04
CA LYS A 23 -14.54 -3.59 5.23
C LYS A 23 -13.96 -2.17 5.31
N PRO A 24 -14.80 -1.13 5.45
CA PRO A 24 -14.33 0.24 5.51
C PRO A 24 -13.52 0.48 6.79
N LEU A 25 -12.44 1.26 6.65
CA LEU A 25 -11.54 1.59 7.76
C LEU A 25 -12.23 2.38 8.87
N VAL A 26 -13.34 3.05 8.56
CA VAL A 26 -14.16 3.79 9.52
C VAL A 26 -14.83 2.83 10.50
N ASP A 27 -15.39 1.72 10.01
CA ASP A 27 -16.08 0.75 10.86
C ASP A 27 -15.10 0.00 11.77
N ILE A 28 -13.92 -0.35 11.26
CA ILE A 28 -12.82 -0.93 12.06
C ILE A 28 -12.36 0.06 13.15
N ALA A 29 -12.37 1.35 12.84
CA ALA A 29 -11.99 2.38 13.80
C ALA A 29 -13.02 2.51 14.92
N ILE A 30 -14.32 2.45 14.58
CA ILE A 30 -15.42 2.45 15.56
C ILE A 30 -15.35 1.21 16.46
N GLU A 31 -15.13 0.03 15.88
CA GLU A 31 -15.03 -1.25 16.60
C GLU A 31 -13.86 -1.28 17.61
N LEU A 32 -12.76 -0.60 17.29
CA LEU A 32 -11.55 -0.54 18.14
C LEU A 32 -11.45 0.73 19.00
N ASP A 33 -12.49 1.57 19.01
CA ASP A 33 -12.52 2.87 19.70
C ASP A 33 -11.29 3.75 19.35
N LYS A 34 -11.03 3.86 18.04
CA LYS A 34 -9.96 4.70 17.48
C LYS A 34 -10.49 5.66 16.44
N SER A 35 -9.71 6.72 16.23
CA SER A 35 -9.94 7.62 15.09
C SER A 35 -9.64 6.91 13.77
N SER A 36 -10.47 7.11 12.77
CA SER A 36 -10.26 6.60 11.40
C SER A 36 -8.91 7.04 10.80
N SER A 37 -8.42 8.23 11.16
CA SER A 37 -7.10 8.75 10.75
C SER A 37 -5.94 7.88 11.24
N THR A 38 -6.04 7.33 12.45
CA THR A 38 -5.04 6.43 13.02
C THR A 38 -4.99 5.10 12.25
N ILE A 39 -6.15 4.49 11.98
CA ILE A 39 -6.23 3.25 11.18
C ILE A 39 -5.67 3.48 9.78
N ARG A 40 -6.03 4.60 9.13
CA ARG A 40 -5.51 4.98 7.81
C ARG A 40 -3.98 5.13 7.81
N LYS A 41 -3.43 5.75 8.86
CA LYS A 41 -1.98 5.90 9.02
C LYS A 41 -1.29 4.55 9.22
N TRP A 42 -1.85 3.65 10.01
CA TRP A 42 -1.33 2.29 10.18
C TRP A 42 -1.35 1.48 8.89
N LYS A 43 -2.47 1.49 8.16
CA LYS A 43 -2.62 0.84 6.85
C LYS A 43 -1.54 1.28 5.86
N SER A 44 -1.29 2.59 5.78
CA SER A 44 -0.25 3.13 4.90
C SER A 44 1.18 2.79 5.38
N THR A 45 1.42 2.84 6.69
CA THR A 45 2.78 2.60 7.25
C THR A 45 3.19 1.13 7.12
N ASP A 46 2.25 0.20 7.34
CA ASP A 46 2.49 -1.25 7.18
C ASP A 46 2.19 -1.77 5.77
N LYS A 47 1.71 -0.90 4.87
CA LYS A 47 1.32 -1.26 3.50
C LYS A 47 0.41 -2.49 3.43
N TRP A 48 -0.70 -2.48 4.17
CA TRP A 48 -1.60 -3.65 4.21
C TRP A 48 -2.09 -4.07 2.82
N ASP A 49 -2.23 -3.12 1.88
CA ASP A 49 -2.59 -3.40 0.48
C ASP A 49 -1.60 -4.33 -0.24
N ASP A 50 -0.32 -4.32 0.13
CA ASP A 50 0.70 -5.19 -0.48
C ASP A 50 0.49 -6.66 -0.08
N GLU A 51 -0.11 -6.89 1.09
CA GLU A 51 -0.39 -8.22 1.62
C GLU A 51 -1.54 -8.91 0.86
N LEU A 52 -2.49 -8.13 0.35
CA LEU A 52 -3.56 -8.64 -0.53
C LEU A 52 -3.12 -8.76 -1.99
N LYS A 53 -2.24 -7.87 -2.47
CA LYS A 53 -1.82 -7.86 -3.88
C LYS A 53 -0.78 -8.92 -4.24
N GLY A 54 -0.21 -9.61 -3.26
CA GLY A 54 0.91 -10.52 -3.49
C GLY A 54 2.13 -9.78 -4.04
N SER A 55 3.27 -10.46 -4.10
CA SER A 55 4.56 -9.92 -4.58
C SER A 55 4.59 -9.65 -6.10
N ALA A 56 3.51 -9.15 -6.68
CA ALA A 56 3.48 -8.73 -8.08
C ALA A 56 4.26 -7.41 -8.21
N PRO A 57 5.29 -7.33 -9.07
CA PRO A 57 6.04 -6.09 -9.27
C PRO A 57 5.07 -4.99 -9.69
N LEU A 58 5.06 -3.88 -8.94
CA LEU A 58 4.27 -2.69 -9.28
C LEU A 58 4.55 -2.31 -10.74
N LYS A 59 3.48 -2.06 -11.48
CA LYS A 59 3.45 -1.65 -12.89
C LYS A 59 4.68 -0.78 -13.24
N LYS A 60 5.55 -1.33 -14.10
CA LYS A 60 6.88 -0.82 -14.46
C LYS A 60 6.86 0.70 -14.69
N ASN A 61 7.75 1.44 -14.03
CA ASN A 61 7.93 2.88 -14.27
C ASN A 61 8.59 3.10 -15.64
N GLN A 62 7.81 3.53 -16.63
CA GLN A 62 8.32 3.78 -17.98
C GLN A 62 9.06 5.12 -18.12
N ASN A 63 9.34 5.82 -17.03
CA ASN A 63 10.00 7.14 -17.06
C ASN A 63 11.37 7.12 -17.77
N ALA A 64 12.07 5.98 -17.74
CA ALA A 64 13.32 5.79 -18.49
C ALA A 64 13.10 5.78 -20.02
N MET A 65 11.93 5.31 -20.48
CA MET A 65 11.54 5.30 -21.89
C MET A 65 11.02 6.66 -22.36
N THR A 66 10.38 7.45 -21.49
CA THR A 66 9.73 8.72 -21.88
C THR A 66 10.56 9.98 -21.60
N HIS A 67 11.38 10.01 -20.55
CA HIS A 67 12.03 11.24 -20.09
C HIS A 67 13.53 11.08 -19.74
N GLY A 68 14.08 9.87 -19.81
CA GLY A 68 15.49 9.60 -19.46
C GLY A 68 16.47 9.86 -20.61
N LEU A 69 17.77 9.90 -20.27
CA LEU A 69 18.87 9.95 -21.26
C LEU A 69 18.78 8.83 -22.30
N PHE A 70 18.29 7.66 -21.88
CA PHE A 70 18.07 6.50 -22.73
C PHE A 70 17.01 6.74 -23.83
N SER A 71 15.97 7.56 -23.56
CA SER A 71 14.94 7.93 -24.54
C SER A 71 15.52 8.69 -25.75
N LYS A 72 16.57 9.51 -25.53
CA LYS A 72 17.21 10.29 -26.60
C LYS A 72 17.97 9.42 -27.60
N TRP A 73 18.41 8.24 -27.17
CA TRP A 73 19.19 7.30 -27.97
C TRP A 73 18.38 6.07 -28.42
N LEU A 74 17.10 6.00 -28.02
CA LEU A 74 16.22 4.89 -28.38
C LEU A 74 15.63 5.13 -29.77
N PRO A 75 15.80 4.21 -30.74
CA PRO A 75 15.21 4.33 -32.06
C PRO A 75 13.68 4.35 -31.96
N LYS A 76 13.01 5.32 -32.61
CA LYS A 76 11.55 5.47 -32.58
C LYS A 76 10.78 4.24 -33.07
N GLU A 77 11.43 3.39 -33.84
CA GLU A 77 10.87 2.13 -34.36
C GLU A 77 10.68 1.04 -33.29
N THR A 78 11.26 1.21 -32.09
CA THR A 78 11.15 0.24 -31.00
C THR A 78 9.97 0.50 -30.05
N VAL A 79 9.30 1.64 -30.21
CA VAL A 79 8.11 2.01 -29.45
C VAL A 79 6.90 1.74 -30.34
N GLU A 80 6.43 0.50 -30.35
CA GLU A 80 5.13 0.11 -30.98
C GLU A 80 3.94 0.71 -30.22
#